data_AF-A0A6C0C7V6-F1
#
_entry.id   AF-A0A6C0C7V6-F1
#
_cell.length_a   1.000
_cell.length_b   1.000
_cell.length_c   1.000
_cell.angle_alpha   90.00
_cell.angle_beta   90.00
_cell.angle_gamma   90.00
#
_symmetry.space_group_name_H-M   'P 1'
#
loop_
_entity.id
_entity.type
_entity.pdbx_description
1 polymer ?
#
loop_
_entity_poly.entity_id
_entity_poly.type
_entity_poly.pdbx_seq_one_letter_code
_entity_poly.pdbx_strand_id
1 'polypeptide(L)'
;MNVEENFIAFGCWNNGYCGDKVSNGLSMVMDALLNEDKNTNKIIVLGDNYYPGSIELKGKDKSKSKSEKSKVSKSEKGKVGKKDKKSKKGDVKIKKLNRRNLMKGFDCLAQASDSLDAEVYLLTGNHETDKLLDDIDVEYTPENIEQNSYDCLSLELQKEIVVDNAKFNLIGWEPTGFKSDSSEQLSEEGYFDIKHTDSMMYIYLDTNIYEDEANVCGLDQDILRRNVQRKIIIELIKHPGKSVTFFGHVPLFTCRLKKGENIGSLCNNSELIFKDIFNHSKISKLLLNTKYVYYICADTHYYQQSMITLTNGLVLTQYIVGTGGADLDVHSENIGICLPTSIVKKGKRLPIPNTHISESYIIQNEDTFGYLKCEVFDGQLNTMFVNVDYYSRLPKKIKGSKRLKIKKTFKKNKSKKYKKSKNKKINK
;
A
#
# COMPACT_ATOMS: atom_id res chain seq x y z
N MET A 1 22.32 11.07 -26.12
CA MET A 1 21.61 9.85 -25.70
C MET A 1 20.16 10.24 -25.60
N ASN A 2 19.26 9.63 -26.38
CA ASN A 2 17.86 10.04 -26.45
C ASN A 2 17.08 9.25 -25.41
N VAL A 3 16.41 9.95 -24.50
CA VAL A 3 15.48 9.34 -23.54
C VAL A 3 14.29 8.81 -24.33
N GLU A 4 13.96 7.54 -24.14
CA GLU A 4 12.82 6.89 -24.81
C GLU A 4 11.51 7.25 -24.11
N GLU A 5 11.53 7.32 -22.78
CA GLU A 5 10.34 7.53 -21.98
C GLU A 5 10.67 8.12 -20.61
N ASN A 6 9.75 8.96 -20.11
CA ASN A 6 9.79 9.55 -18.79
C ASN A 6 8.45 9.32 -18.08
N PHE A 7 8.48 8.64 -16.95
CA PHE A 7 7.25 8.40 -16.19
C PHE A 7 7.47 8.58 -14.69
N ILE A 8 6.36 8.77 -13.98
CA ILE A 8 6.32 8.83 -12.52
C ILE A 8 5.53 7.62 -12.00
N ALA A 9 5.98 7.05 -10.89
CA ALA A 9 5.26 5.97 -10.21
C ALA A 9 5.11 6.25 -8.71
N PHE A 10 3.92 5.98 -8.17
CA PHE A 10 3.63 5.98 -6.73
C PHE A 10 2.40 5.12 -6.44
N GLY A 11 2.19 4.71 -5.19
CA GLY A 11 0.97 4.01 -4.77
C GLY A 11 0.58 4.39 -3.34
N CYS A 12 -0.48 3.77 -2.83
CA CYS A 12 -0.96 4.00 -1.46
C CYS A 12 -1.19 5.50 -1.19
N TRP A 13 -2.04 6.14 -2.00
CA TRP A 13 -2.04 7.60 -2.15
C TRP A 13 -3.28 8.29 -1.60
N ASN A 14 -4.47 7.78 -1.88
CA ASN A 14 -5.73 8.46 -1.58
C ASN A 14 -6.25 8.17 -0.15
N ASN A 15 -5.39 8.42 0.85
CA ASN A 15 -5.73 8.28 2.26
C ASN A 15 -6.16 9.63 2.86
N GLY A 16 -7.38 10.06 2.56
CA GLY A 16 -7.96 11.26 3.16
C GLY A 16 -8.67 12.12 2.13
N TYR A 17 -8.36 13.42 2.13
CA TYR A 17 -8.88 14.37 1.15
C TYR A 17 -7.71 15.16 0.57
N CYS A 18 -7.73 15.42 -0.72
CA CYS A 18 -6.85 16.43 -1.28
C CYS A 18 -7.38 17.81 -0.86
N GLY A 19 -6.55 18.57 -0.14
CA GLY A 19 -6.86 19.91 0.37
C GLY A 19 -5.66 20.85 0.27
N ASP A 20 -5.69 21.98 1.00
CA ASP A 20 -4.62 22.98 0.99
C ASP A 20 -3.22 22.36 1.11
N LYS A 21 -2.27 22.95 0.37
CA LYS A 21 -0.96 22.40 -0.10
C LYS A 21 -0.02 21.73 0.91
N VAL A 22 -0.35 21.61 2.19
CA VAL A 22 0.52 20.99 3.22
C VAL A 22 -0.29 20.26 4.30
N SER A 23 -1.50 19.80 3.98
CA SER A 23 -2.41 19.25 5.01
C SER A 23 -2.17 17.75 5.30
N ASN A 24 -1.71 16.99 4.30
CA ASN A 24 -1.45 15.55 4.39
C ASN A 24 -0.51 15.08 3.26
N GLY A 25 -0.09 13.80 3.29
CA GLY A 25 0.84 13.23 2.31
C GLY A 25 0.33 13.27 0.87
N LEU A 26 -0.97 13.01 0.66
CA LEU A 26 -1.61 13.11 -0.67
C LEU A 26 -1.46 14.52 -1.26
N SER A 27 -1.83 15.56 -0.51
CA SER A 27 -1.68 16.95 -0.95
C SER A 27 -0.23 17.31 -1.29
N MET A 28 0.73 16.79 -0.53
CA MET A 28 2.16 17.07 -0.75
C MET A 28 2.68 16.42 -2.04
N VAL A 29 2.30 15.17 -2.30
CA VAL A 29 2.67 14.48 -3.54
C VAL A 29 2.02 15.18 -4.74
N MET A 30 0.72 15.48 -4.67
CA MET A 30 0.02 16.17 -5.77
C MET A 30 0.58 17.57 -6.05
N ASP A 31 0.91 18.35 -5.01
CA ASP A 31 1.53 19.67 -5.21
C ASP A 31 2.92 19.55 -5.84
N ALA A 32 3.71 18.54 -5.47
CA ALA A 32 5.00 18.30 -6.11
C ALA A 32 4.84 17.94 -7.60
N LEU A 33 3.88 17.09 -7.95
CA LEU A 33 3.58 16.73 -9.35
C LEU A 33 3.15 17.94 -10.19
N LEU A 34 2.37 18.87 -9.61
CA LEU A 34 1.97 20.11 -10.28
C LEU A 34 3.17 21.02 -10.63
N ASN A 35 4.29 20.88 -9.92
CA ASN A 35 5.51 21.66 -10.12
C ASN A 35 6.63 20.85 -10.82
N GLU A 36 6.34 19.63 -11.25
CA GLU A 36 7.31 18.76 -11.91
C GLU A 36 7.56 19.20 -13.36
N ASP A 37 8.69 18.76 -13.93
CA ASP A 37 9.04 19.07 -15.32
C ASP A 37 8.03 18.45 -16.31
N LYS A 38 7.66 19.21 -17.34
CA LYS A 38 6.71 18.82 -18.40
C LYS A 38 7.22 17.70 -19.31
N ASN A 39 8.44 17.22 -19.08
CA ASN A 39 9.01 16.09 -19.81
C ASN A 39 8.43 14.74 -19.38
N THR A 40 7.63 14.67 -18.31
CA THR A 40 6.90 13.47 -17.89
C THR A 40 5.54 13.40 -18.58
N ASN A 41 5.32 12.35 -19.38
CA ASN A 41 4.07 12.14 -20.12
C ASN A 41 3.25 10.93 -19.61
N LYS A 42 3.68 10.31 -18.51
CA LYS A 42 3.00 9.15 -17.93
C LYS A 42 3.09 9.13 -16.40
N ILE A 43 1.96 8.86 -15.75
CA ILE A 43 1.83 8.63 -14.31
C ILE A 43 1.31 7.20 -14.10
N ILE A 44 1.95 6.44 -13.23
CA ILE A 44 1.57 5.06 -12.90
C ILE A 44 1.24 5.01 -11.41
N VAL A 45 -0.02 4.67 -11.11
CA VAL A 45 -0.52 4.54 -9.75
C VAL A 45 -0.62 3.07 -9.39
N LEU A 46 0.18 2.63 -8.42
CA LEU A 46 0.46 1.23 -8.11
C LEU A 46 -0.57 0.60 -7.14
N GLY A 47 -1.84 0.99 -7.22
CA GLY A 47 -2.92 0.47 -6.36
C GLY A 47 -3.08 1.15 -5.01
N ASP A 48 -4.08 0.66 -4.27
CA ASP A 48 -4.67 1.32 -3.09
C ASP A 48 -5.07 2.76 -3.42
N ASN A 49 -5.99 2.88 -4.37
CA ASN A 49 -6.47 4.15 -4.90
C ASN A 49 -7.49 4.84 -3.99
N TYR A 50 -7.82 4.21 -2.86
CA TYR A 50 -8.69 4.76 -1.83
C TYR A 50 -8.57 4.03 -0.49
N TYR A 51 -8.51 4.78 0.61
CA TYR A 51 -8.59 4.22 1.96
C TYR A 51 -9.95 4.50 2.60
N PRO A 52 -10.79 3.47 2.82
CA PRO A 52 -12.10 3.65 3.41
C PRO A 52 -12.02 4.09 4.87
N GLY A 53 -13.00 4.92 5.27
CA GLY A 53 -13.25 5.23 6.67
C GLY A 53 -13.75 4.00 7.43
N SER A 54 -13.95 4.13 8.74
CA SER A 54 -14.63 3.09 9.51
C SER A 54 -15.61 3.67 10.51
N ILE A 55 -16.72 2.97 10.71
CA ILE A 55 -17.70 3.25 11.76
C ILE A 55 -17.62 2.16 12.84
N GLU A 56 -17.75 2.58 14.11
CA GLU A 56 -17.81 1.68 15.26
C GLU A 56 -19.26 1.51 15.70
N LEU A 57 -19.77 0.29 15.62
CA LEU A 57 -21.11 -0.03 16.13
C LEU A 57 -20.98 -0.50 17.56
N LYS A 58 -21.61 0.23 18.48
CA LYS A 58 -21.76 -0.22 19.86
C LYS A 58 -22.74 -1.39 19.86
N GLY A 59 -22.25 -2.60 20.07
CA GLY A 59 -23.11 -3.75 20.28
C GLY A 59 -24.07 -3.46 21.44
N LYS A 60 -25.37 -3.69 21.26
CA LYS A 60 -26.34 -3.65 22.37
C LYS A 60 -25.80 -4.58 23.45
N ASP A 61 -25.46 -4.03 24.61
CA ASP A 61 -25.13 -4.82 25.79
C ASP A 61 -26.23 -5.86 25.95
N LYS A 62 -25.90 -7.15 25.81
CA LYS A 62 -26.80 -8.23 26.19
C LYS A 62 -27.09 -8.02 27.67
N SER A 63 -28.22 -7.38 27.95
CA SER A 63 -28.71 -7.11 29.29
C SER A 63 -28.64 -8.40 30.07
N LYS A 64 -27.83 -8.40 31.14
CA LYS A 64 -27.76 -9.46 32.13
C LYS A 64 -29.18 -9.92 32.48
N SER A 65 -29.53 -11.13 32.06
CA SER A 65 -30.55 -11.90 32.75
C SER A 65 -30.05 -12.11 34.18
N LYS A 66 -30.58 -11.31 35.11
CA LYS A 66 -30.46 -11.58 36.54
C LYS A 66 -31.18 -12.89 36.82
N SER A 67 -30.43 -13.97 37.02
CA SER A 67 -30.87 -15.08 37.86
C SER A 67 -30.02 -15.08 39.13
N GLU A 68 -30.73 -15.21 40.25
CA GLU A 68 -30.23 -15.05 41.60
C GLU A 68 -29.38 -16.24 42.09
N LYS A 69 -28.40 -15.89 42.94
CA LYS A 69 -27.88 -16.60 44.12
C LYS A 69 -27.47 -18.09 43.99
N SER A 70 -26.18 -18.31 44.23
CA SER A 70 -25.76 -18.98 45.47
C SER A 70 -24.34 -18.56 45.88
N LYS A 71 -24.20 -18.26 47.19
CA LYS A 71 -22.95 -17.92 47.89
C LYS A 71 -22.26 -19.22 48.29
N VAL A 72 -20.94 -19.36 48.07
CA VAL A 72 -19.98 -19.98 49.01
C VAL A 72 -18.59 -19.36 48.78
N SER A 73 -17.78 -19.41 49.83
CA SER A 73 -16.74 -18.55 50.37
C SER A 73 -15.28 -18.70 49.90
N LYS A 74 -14.53 -17.61 50.13
CA LYS A 74 -13.12 -17.48 50.61
C LYS A 74 -11.99 -18.28 49.93
N SER A 75 -10.99 -17.56 49.42
CA SER A 75 -9.64 -17.50 50.03
C SER A 75 -8.68 -16.58 49.27
N GLU A 76 -7.64 -16.16 49.98
CA GLU A 76 -6.70 -15.07 49.73
C GLU A 76 -5.62 -15.37 48.67
N LYS A 77 -5.13 -14.34 47.97
CA LYS A 77 -3.75 -13.80 48.03
C LYS A 77 -3.40 -13.00 46.77
N GLY A 78 -2.70 -11.90 47.00
CA GLY A 78 -2.49 -10.81 46.05
C GLY A 78 -1.62 -11.15 44.84
N LYS A 79 -1.77 -10.32 43.79
CA LYS A 79 -0.77 -10.15 42.74
C LYS A 79 -0.91 -8.77 42.08
N VAL A 80 0.20 -8.04 42.18
CA VAL A 80 0.71 -6.90 41.39
C VAL A 80 -0.13 -6.52 40.15
N GLY A 81 -0.64 -5.29 40.18
CA GLY A 81 -1.43 -4.70 39.10
C GLY A 81 -0.61 -4.41 37.83
N LYS A 82 -0.70 -5.31 36.85
CA LYS A 82 -0.59 -4.95 35.43
C LYS A 82 -1.93 -4.41 34.97
N LYS A 83 -2.00 -3.10 34.67
CA LYS A 83 -3.11 -2.51 33.92
C LYS A 83 -3.00 -2.94 32.46
N ASP A 84 -3.39 -4.18 32.18
CA ASP A 84 -3.74 -4.57 30.82
C ASP A 84 -5.07 -3.90 30.48
N LYS A 85 -5.04 -3.02 29.47
CA LYS A 85 -6.25 -2.49 28.83
C LYS A 85 -6.99 -3.69 28.23
N LYS A 86 -7.91 -4.26 29.01
CA LYS A 86 -8.90 -5.23 28.55
C LYS A 86 -9.79 -4.49 27.54
N SER A 87 -9.51 -4.65 26.25
CA SER A 87 -10.40 -4.18 25.18
C SER A 87 -11.78 -4.77 25.42
N LYS A 88 -12.82 -3.93 25.42
CA LYS A 88 -14.19 -4.40 25.51
C LYS A 88 -14.44 -5.32 24.32
N LYS A 89 -14.90 -6.54 24.62
CA LYS A 89 -15.26 -7.56 23.65
C LYS A 89 -16.61 -7.16 23.06
N GLY A 90 -16.66 -6.52 21.89
CA GLY A 90 -17.95 -6.25 21.23
C GLY A 90 -18.01 -5.18 20.15
N ASP A 91 -17.03 -4.30 19.98
CA ASP A 91 -17.13 -3.25 18.95
C ASP A 91 -16.73 -3.82 17.58
N VAL A 92 -17.69 -3.91 16.67
CA VAL A 92 -17.46 -4.29 15.26
C VAL A 92 -17.12 -3.02 14.48
N LYS A 93 -15.95 -3.00 13.84
CA LYS A 93 -15.57 -1.95 12.88
C LYS A 93 -16.02 -2.35 11.49
N ILE A 94 -16.76 -1.47 10.84
CA ILE A 94 -17.23 -1.64 9.47
C ILE A 94 -16.57 -0.58 8.62
N LYS A 95 -16.01 -0.99 7.47
CA LYS A 95 -15.43 -0.06 6.50
C LYS A 95 -16.54 0.68 5.77
N LYS A 96 -16.40 1.99 5.64
CA LYS A 96 -17.38 2.87 5.00
C LYS A 96 -16.68 3.69 3.93
N LEU A 97 -17.23 3.67 2.73
CA LEU A 97 -16.84 4.54 1.64
C LEU A 97 -17.21 5.98 1.99
N ASN A 98 -16.38 6.92 1.59
CA ASN A 98 -16.70 8.35 1.57
C ASN A 98 -16.49 8.84 0.14
N ARG A 99 -17.59 8.93 -0.62
CA ARG A 99 -17.56 9.29 -2.05
C ARG A 99 -16.86 10.63 -2.29
N ARG A 100 -17.14 11.63 -1.44
CA ARG A 100 -16.52 12.97 -1.57
C ARG A 100 -15.00 12.92 -1.46
N ASN A 101 -14.47 12.14 -0.52
CA ASN A 101 -13.03 12.01 -0.33
C ASN A 101 -12.38 11.24 -1.48
N LEU A 102 -13.01 10.15 -1.94
CA LEU A 102 -12.59 9.42 -3.14
C LEU A 102 -12.45 10.39 -4.32
N MET A 103 -13.53 11.09 -4.68
CA MET A 103 -13.57 12.01 -5.82
C MET A 103 -12.50 13.11 -5.71
N LYS A 104 -12.36 13.73 -4.53
CA LYS A 104 -11.35 14.78 -4.33
C LYS A 104 -9.91 14.31 -4.58
N GLY A 105 -9.59 13.06 -4.25
CA GLY A 105 -8.28 12.51 -4.56
C GLY A 105 -8.07 12.44 -6.07
N PHE A 106 -9.05 11.90 -6.79
CA PHE A 106 -9.02 11.79 -8.25
C PHE A 106 -9.03 13.14 -8.96
N ASP A 107 -9.78 14.14 -8.45
CA ASP A 107 -9.76 15.51 -8.97
C ASP A 107 -8.34 16.13 -8.93
N CYS A 108 -7.57 15.85 -7.87
CA CYS A 108 -6.19 16.32 -7.77
C CYS A 108 -5.23 15.56 -8.68
N LEU A 109 -5.42 14.25 -8.83
CA LEU A 109 -4.66 13.46 -9.79
C LEU A 109 -4.92 13.92 -11.22
N ALA A 110 -6.17 14.25 -11.55
CA ALA A 110 -6.55 14.79 -12.86
C ALA A 110 -5.88 16.14 -13.11
N GLN A 111 -5.87 17.04 -12.13
CA GLN A 111 -5.13 18.31 -12.22
C GLN A 111 -3.63 18.12 -12.45
N ALA A 112 -3.01 17.16 -11.74
CA ALA A 112 -1.59 16.82 -11.94
C ALA A 112 -1.33 16.26 -13.34
N SER A 113 -2.17 15.33 -13.80
CA SER A 113 -2.14 14.77 -15.15
C SER A 113 -2.30 15.84 -16.23
N ASP A 114 -3.20 16.81 -16.04
CA ASP A 114 -3.40 17.91 -16.98
C ASP A 114 -2.22 18.88 -17.01
N SER A 115 -1.63 19.19 -15.86
CA SER A 115 -0.46 20.06 -15.76
C SER A 115 0.77 19.48 -16.48
N LEU A 116 0.93 18.16 -16.42
CA LEU A 116 2.02 17.42 -17.04
C LEU A 116 1.70 16.95 -18.47
N ASP A 117 0.45 17.07 -18.90
CA ASP A 117 -0.08 16.43 -20.11
C ASP A 117 0.22 14.92 -20.15
N ALA A 118 0.03 14.25 -19.00
CA ALA A 118 0.41 12.85 -18.81
C ALA A 118 -0.80 11.91 -18.79
N GLU A 119 -0.67 10.74 -19.43
CA GLU A 119 -1.61 9.64 -19.23
C GLU A 119 -1.46 9.04 -17.83
N VAL A 120 -2.57 8.60 -17.23
CA VAL A 120 -2.58 7.96 -15.91
C VAL A 120 -2.93 6.49 -16.05
N TYR A 121 -2.08 5.61 -15.55
CA TYR A 121 -2.31 4.16 -15.49
C TYR A 121 -2.59 3.79 -14.03
N LEU A 122 -3.84 3.46 -13.73
CA LEU A 122 -4.33 3.11 -12.40
C LEU A 122 -4.33 1.60 -12.26
N LEU A 123 -3.46 1.04 -11.43
CA LEU A 123 -3.54 -0.35 -11.01
C LEU A 123 -4.48 -0.46 -9.81
N THR A 124 -5.05 -1.63 -9.61
CA THR A 124 -5.84 -1.98 -8.43
C THR A 124 -4.95 -2.52 -7.30
N GLY A 125 -5.32 -2.19 -6.07
CA GLY A 125 -4.75 -2.77 -4.85
C GLY A 125 -5.79 -3.52 -4.03
N ASN A 126 -5.44 -3.86 -2.79
CA ASN A 126 -6.28 -4.72 -1.96
C ASN A 126 -7.51 -4.00 -1.40
N HIS A 127 -7.50 -2.66 -1.37
CA HIS A 127 -8.62 -1.85 -0.90
C HIS A 127 -9.74 -1.68 -1.94
N GLU A 128 -9.47 -1.96 -3.20
CA GLU A 128 -10.45 -1.92 -4.29
C GLU A 128 -11.47 -3.07 -4.21
N THR A 129 -11.11 -4.19 -3.60
CA THR A 129 -11.95 -5.39 -3.45
C THR A 129 -12.64 -5.47 -2.08
N ASP A 130 -12.44 -4.46 -1.23
CA ASP A 130 -13.06 -4.41 0.09
C ASP A 130 -14.60 -4.39 -0.02
N LYS A 131 -15.25 -5.10 0.90
CA LYS A 131 -16.68 -4.95 1.15
C LYS A 131 -16.93 -3.64 1.90
N LEU A 132 -17.55 -2.67 1.25
CA LEU A 132 -17.75 -1.32 1.77
C LEU A 132 -19.22 -0.99 1.97
N LEU A 133 -19.50 -0.29 3.07
CA LEU A 133 -20.77 0.39 3.25
C LEU A 133 -20.76 1.68 2.42
N ASP A 134 -21.82 1.94 1.65
CA ASP A 134 -21.92 3.17 0.85
C ASP A 134 -22.13 4.41 1.76
N ASP A 135 -21.84 5.62 1.26
CA ASP A 135 -22.06 6.88 1.99
C ASP A 135 -23.44 7.49 1.72
N ILE A 136 -24.46 6.65 1.57
CA ILE A 136 -25.84 7.14 1.39
C ILE A 136 -26.32 7.68 2.74
N ASP A 137 -27.14 8.74 2.74
CA ASP A 137 -27.75 9.39 3.91
C ASP A 137 -28.78 8.48 4.62
N VAL A 138 -28.36 7.28 4.99
CA VAL A 138 -29.13 6.26 5.69
C VAL A 138 -28.54 6.09 7.09
N GLU A 139 -29.40 6.08 8.10
CA GLU A 139 -28.98 5.70 9.45
C GLU A 139 -28.73 4.18 9.48
N TYR A 140 -27.48 3.80 9.73
CA TYR A 140 -27.08 2.40 9.72
C TYR A 140 -27.45 1.69 11.02
N THR A 141 -28.22 0.62 10.90
CA THR A 141 -28.57 -0.28 11.99
C THR A 141 -27.89 -1.64 11.76
N PRO A 142 -27.67 -2.45 12.82
CA PRO A 142 -27.19 -3.82 12.68
C PRO A 142 -27.93 -4.65 11.61
N GLU A 143 -29.22 -4.39 11.43
CA GLU A 143 -30.10 -5.12 10.52
C GLU A 143 -29.95 -4.70 9.05
N ASN A 144 -29.57 -3.45 8.75
CA ASN A 144 -29.51 -2.94 7.37
C ASN A 144 -28.08 -2.88 6.78
N ILE A 145 -27.04 -3.10 7.59
CA ILE A 145 -25.64 -3.04 7.13
C ILE A 145 -25.36 -4.00 6.00
N GLU A 146 -25.81 -5.25 6.11
CA GLU A 146 -25.52 -6.26 5.09
C GLU A 146 -26.16 -5.90 3.75
N GLN A 147 -27.35 -5.28 3.78
CA GLN A 147 -28.09 -4.84 2.60
C GLN A 147 -27.45 -3.62 1.92
N ASN A 148 -26.66 -2.83 2.65
CA ASN A 148 -26.03 -1.60 2.18
C ASN A 148 -24.50 -1.75 2.05
N SER A 149 -24.02 -2.99 2.05
CA SER A 149 -22.60 -3.28 1.99
C SER A 149 -22.30 -4.06 0.71
N TYR A 150 -21.52 -3.44 -0.15
CA TYR A 150 -21.27 -3.89 -1.51
C TYR A 150 -19.81 -4.29 -1.66
N ASP A 151 -19.57 -5.42 -2.30
CA ASP A 151 -18.23 -5.85 -2.69
C ASP A 151 -17.75 -4.98 -3.86
N CYS A 152 -16.46 -4.65 -3.88
CA CYS A 152 -15.82 -3.91 -4.96
C CYS A 152 -16.43 -2.50 -5.25
N LEU A 153 -17.13 -1.91 -4.28
CA LEU A 153 -17.80 -0.60 -4.46
C LEU A 153 -16.81 0.52 -4.84
N SER A 154 -15.62 0.54 -4.23
CA SER A 154 -14.58 1.52 -4.56
C SER A 154 -14.09 1.35 -6.00
N LEU A 155 -13.96 0.10 -6.47
CA LEU A 155 -13.59 -0.20 -7.85
C LEU A 155 -14.66 0.26 -8.85
N GLU A 156 -15.94 0.04 -8.57
CA GLU A 156 -17.03 0.51 -9.46
C GLU A 156 -17.00 2.02 -9.66
N LEU A 157 -16.76 2.79 -8.59
CA LEU A 157 -16.64 4.25 -8.71
C LEU A 157 -15.38 4.70 -9.44
N GLN A 158 -14.28 3.96 -9.32
CA GLN A 158 -13.08 4.23 -10.11
C GLN A 158 -13.35 4.06 -11.60
N LYS A 159 -14.20 3.10 -12.00
CA LYS A 159 -14.62 2.95 -13.40
C LYS A 159 -15.42 4.14 -13.89
N GLU A 160 -16.39 4.61 -13.10
CA GLU A 160 -17.15 5.82 -13.43
C GLU A 160 -16.20 7.02 -13.66
N ILE A 161 -15.24 7.21 -12.77
CA ILE A 161 -14.24 8.28 -12.89
C ILE A 161 -13.41 8.13 -14.18
N VAL A 162 -12.97 6.91 -14.50
CA VAL A 162 -12.14 6.65 -15.69
C VAL A 162 -12.93 6.89 -16.98
N VAL A 163 -14.21 6.53 -17.03
CA VAL A 163 -15.09 6.83 -18.18
C VAL A 163 -15.19 8.34 -18.40
N ASP A 164 -15.25 9.12 -17.32
CA ASP A 164 -15.34 10.58 -17.38
C ASP A 164 -13.97 11.27 -17.63
N ASN A 165 -12.85 10.54 -17.52
CA ASN A 165 -11.49 11.07 -17.66
C ASN A 165 -10.69 10.30 -18.72
N ALA A 166 -10.70 10.78 -19.96
CA ALA A 166 -10.07 10.11 -21.10
C ALA A 166 -8.55 9.86 -20.99
N LYS A 167 -7.86 10.54 -20.07
CA LYS A 167 -6.42 10.32 -19.79
C LYS A 167 -6.17 9.14 -18.83
N PHE A 168 -7.21 8.64 -18.17
CA PHE A 168 -7.08 7.62 -17.14
C PHE A 168 -7.31 6.24 -17.75
N ASN A 169 -6.47 5.30 -17.38
CA ASN A 169 -6.50 3.92 -17.85
C ASN A 169 -6.52 3.02 -16.61
N LEU A 170 -7.64 2.35 -16.35
CA LEU A 170 -7.76 1.43 -15.23
C LEU A 170 -7.33 0.03 -15.64
N ILE A 171 -6.25 -0.46 -15.04
CA ILE A 171 -5.73 -1.82 -15.20
C ILE A 171 -6.36 -2.71 -14.12
N GLY A 172 -6.81 -3.91 -14.48
CA GLY A 172 -7.58 -4.77 -13.58
C GLY A 172 -9.09 -4.75 -13.85
N TRP A 173 -9.52 -4.15 -14.97
CA TRP A 173 -10.92 -3.99 -15.32
C TRP A 173 -11.26 -4.47 -16.73
N GLU A 174 -12.24 -5.37 -16.83
CA GLU A 174 -12.90 -5.71 -18.10
C GLU A 174 -14.23 -4.92 -18.22
N PRO A 175 -14.42 -4.09 -19.27
CA PRO A 175 -15.68 -3.38 -19.50
C PRO A 175 -16.81 -4.36 -19.78
N THR A 176 -17.66 -4.58 -18.77
CA THR A 176 -19.05 -5.07 -18.87
C THR A 176 -19.34 -6.06 -20.01
N GLY A 177 -19.35 -7.36 -19.72
CA GLY A 177 -19.77 -8.35 -20.72
C GLY A 177 -19.86 -9.79 -20.27
N PHE A 178 -19.29 -10.17 -19.12
CA PHE A 178 -19.28 -11.56 -18.68
C PHE A 178 -20.67 -12.00 -18.18
N LYS A 179 -21.55 -12.41 -19.12
CA LYS A 179 -22.65 -13.30 -18.81
C LYS A 179 -22.04 -14.70 -18.68
N SER A 180 -22.18 -15.30 -17.50
CA SER A 180 -21.66 -16.65 -17.17
C SER A 180 -22.05 -17.76 -18.16
N ASP A 181 -23.03 -17.50 -19.02
CA ASP A 181 -23.62 -18.47 -19.95
C ASP A 181 -23.09 -18.37 -21.38
N SER A 182 -22.30 -17.34 -21.73
CA SER A 182 -21.64 -17.29 -23.04
C SER A 182 -20.25 -17.92 -22.94
N SER A 183 -20.01 -18.98 -23.70
CA SER A 183 -18.69 -19.59 -23.93
C SER A 183 -17.70 -18.66 -24.67
N GLU A 184 -17.95 -17.36 -24.69
CA GLU A 184 -17.08 -16.36 -25.29
C GLU A 184 -15.86 -16.17 -24.40
N GLN A 185 -14.69 -16.25 -25.01
CA GLN A 185 -13.39 -16.10 -24.36
C GLN A 185 -13.39 -14.80 -23.56
N LEU A 186 -13.00 -14.87 -22.28
CA LEU A 186 -12.56 -13.71 -21.49
C LEU A 186 -11.77 -12.78 -22.40
N SER A 187 -12.24 -11.55 -22.58
CA SER A 187 -11.45 -10.60 -23.36
C SER A 187 -10.13 -10.44 -22.62
N GLU A 188 -9.04 -10.68 -23.34
CA GLU A 188 -7.70 -10.77 -22.75
C GLU A 188 -7.24 -9.44 -22.13
N GLU A 189 -8.03 -8.37 -22.20
CA GLU A 189 -7.59 -6.97 -22.14
C GLU A 189 -7.82 -6.28 -20.79
N GLY A 190 -8.58 -6.88 -19.87
CA GLY A 190 -8.97 -6.18 -18.64
C GLY A 190 -7.98 -6.27 -17.45
N TYR A 191 -7.42 -7.45 -17.18
CA TYR A 191 -6.73 -7.75 -15.91
C TYR A 191 -5.23 -7.44 -15.91
N PHE A 192 -4.70 -7.12 -17.07
CA PHE A 192 -3.31 -6.78 -17.26
C PHE A 192 -3.18 -6.03 -18.59
N ASP A 193 -2.11 -5.27 -18.74
CA ASP A 193 -1.79 -4.60 -20.00
C ASP A 193 -0.30 -4.76 -20.27
N ILE A 194 0.06 -4.82 -21.56
CA ILE A 194 1.45 -4.89 -22.00
C ILE A 194 1.69 -3.78 -23.03
N LYS A 195 2.63 -2.90 -22.71
CA LYS A 195 3.10 -1.83 -23.60
C LYS A 195 4.57 -2.02 -23.92
N HIS A 196 5.03 -1.37 -24.99
CA HIS A 196 6.40 -1.49 -25.46
C HIS A 196 6.95 -0.14 -25.92
N THR A 197 8.23 0.10 -25.64
CA THR A 197 9.09 1.01 -26.40
C THR A 197 10.02 0.19 -27.30
N ASP A 198 10.97 0.82 -27.96
CA ASP A 198 11.99 0.12 -28.74
C ASP A 198 12.83 -0.82 -27.87
N SER A 199 13.19 -0.40 -26.65
CA SER A 199 14.10 -1.15 -25.78
C SER A 199 13.45 -1.82 -24.56
N MET A 200 12.21 -1.44 -24.20
CA MET A 200 11.55 -1.90 -22.97
C MET A 200 10.13 -2.44 -23.21
N MET A 201 9.75 -3.43 -22.42
CA MET A 201 8.39 -3.94 -22.27
C MET A 201 7.87 -3.60 -20.86
N TYR A 202 6.67 -3.06 -20.80
CA TYR A 202 5.97 -2.76 -19.54
C TYR A 202 4.82 -3.73 -19.37
N ILE A 203 4.77 -4.41 -18.23
CA ILE A 203 3.73 -5.38 -17.90
C ILE A 203 3.00 -4.88 -16.67
N TYR A 204 1.78 -4.39 -16.85
CA TYR A 204 0.93 -3.89 -15.77
C TYR A 204 0.09 -5.05 -15.24
N LEU A 205 0.29 -5.44 -13.98
CA LEU A 205 -0.35 -6.59 -13.35
C LEU A 205 -1.35 -6.14 -12.28
N ASP A 206 -2.61 -6.57 -12.41
CA ASP A 206 -3.49 -6.60 -11.24
C ASP A 206 -3.03 -7.72 -10.30
N THR A 207 -2.37 -7.35 -9.21
CA THR A 207 -1.86 -8.34 -8.26
C THR A 207 -2.95 -8.99 -7.41
N ASN A 208 -4.20 -8.49 -7.45
CA ASN A 208 -5.31 -9.07 -6.70
C ASN A 208 -5.70 -10.47 -7.19
N ILE A 209 -5.41 -10.81 -8.46
CA ILE A 209 -5.65 -12.17 -8.98
C ILE A 209 -4.73 -13.23 -8.36
N TYR A 210 -3.73 -12.81 -7.58
CA TYR A 210 -2.79 -13.67 -6.86
C TYR A 210 -3.10 -13.77 -5.36
N GLU A 211 -4.26 -13.29 -4.89
CA GLU A 211 -4.67 -13.47 -3.49
C GLU A 211 -5.30 -14.85 -3.24
N ASP A 212 -4.81 -15.59 -2.23
CA ASP A 212 -5.41 -16.86 -1.82
C ASP A 212 -6.86 -16.66 -1.34
N GLU A 213 -7.81 -17.41 -1.91
CA GLU A 213 -9.23 -17.49 -1.51
C GLU A 213 -10.12 -16.28 -1.88
N ALA A 214 -9.60 -15.26 -2.56
CA ALA A 214 -10.42 -14.13 -2.99
C ALA A 214 -11.16 -14.46 -4.30
N ASN A 215 -12.49 -14.53 -4.26
CA ASN A 215 -13.27 -14.37 -5.47
C ASN A 215 -13.16 -12.89 -5.86
N VAL A 216 -12.24 -12.53 -6.77
CA VAL A 216 -12.03 -11.13 -7.18
C VAL A 216 -13.26 -10.69 -7.95
N CYS A 217 -14.19 -10.06 -7.23
CA CYS A 217 -15.47 -9.61 -7.75
C CYS A 217 -16.24 -10.68 -8.56
N GLY A 218 -16.14 -11.97 -8.17
CA GLY A 218 -16.88 -13.07 -8.78
C GLY A 218 -16.16 -13.89 -9.87
N LEU A 219 -14.86 -13.65 -10.11
CA LEU A 219 -14.10 -14.26 -11.20
C LEU A 219 -13.18 -15.41 -10.77
N ASP A 220 -13.00 -16.37 -11.69
CA ASP A 220 -12.04 -17.48 -11.54
C ASP A 220 -10.60 -16.99 -11.77
N GLN A 221 -9.90 -16.74 -10.66
CA GLN A 221 -8.50 -16.32 -10.65
C GLN A 221 -7.56 -17.28 -11.41
N ASP A 222 -7.81 -18.59 -11.40
CA ASP A 222 -6.92 -19.56 -12.08
C ASP A 222 -6.97 -19.42 -13.60
N ILE A 223 -8.14 -19.06 -14.15
CA ILE A 223 -8.26 -18.75 -15.58
C ILE A 223 -7.52 -17.45 -15.89
N LEU A 224 -7.71 -16.41 -15.07
CA LEU A 224 -7.05 -15.11 -15.24
C LEU A 224 -5.53 -15.23 -15.21
N ARG A 225 -4.98 -15.92 -14.19
CA ARG A 225 -3.53 -16.14 -14.06
C ARG A 225 -2.94 -16.89 -15.25
N ARG A 226 -3.64 -17.90 -15.79
CA ARG A 226 -3.21 -18.62 -17.00
C ARG A 226 -3.21 -17.74 -18.24
N ASN A 227 -4.18 -16.85 -18.38
CA ASN A 227 -4.24 -15.91 -19.50
C ASN A 227 -3.09 -14.90 -19.44
N VAL A 228 -2.83 -14.33 -18.25
CA VAL A 228 -1.68 -13.46 -18.00
C VAL A 228 -0.37 -14.16 -18.36
N GLN A 229 -0.16 -15.39 -17.86
CA GLN A 229 1.02 -16.20 -18.19
C GLN A 229 1.19 -16.39 -19.69
N ARG A 230 0.11 -16.80 -20.38
CA ARG A 230 0.12 -17.04 -21.82
C ARG A 230 0.52 -15.79 -22.59
N LYS A 231 -0.04 -14.62 -22.24
CA LYS A 231 0.28 -13.37 -22.94
C LYS A 231 1.71 -12.93 -22.69
N ILE A 232 2.18 -12.99 -21.44
CA ILE A 232 3.59 -12.68 -21.10
C ILE A 232 4.53 -13.57 -21.91
N ILE A 233 4.26 -14.87 -22.01
CA ILE A 233 5.07 -15.79 -22.83
C ILE A 233 5.08 -15.37 -24.30
N ILE A 234 3.91 -15.06 -24.86
CA ILE A 234 3.78 -14.64 -26.26
C ILE A 234 4.59 -13.36 -26.51
N GLU A 235 4.44 -12.35 -25.66
CA GLU A 235 5.11 -11.06 -25.84
C GLU A 235 6.63 -11.15 -25.64
N LEU A 236 7.09 -11.93 -24.66
CA LEU A 236 8.52 -12.19 -24.46
C LEU A 236 9.16 -12.93 -25.66
N ILE A 237 8.40 -13.82 -26.32
CA ILE A 237 8.86 -14.50 -27.55
C ILE A 237 8.90 -13.54 -28.74
N LYS A 238 7.90 -12.68 -28.90
CA LYS A 238 7.81 -11.71 -30.01
C LYS A 238 8.86 -10.61 -29.90
N HIS A 239 9.24 -10.23 -28.69
CA HIS A 239 10.13 -9.11 -28.42
C HIS A 239 11.38 -9.54 -27.65
N PRO A 240 12.20 -10.45 -28.21
CA PRO A 240 13.39 -10.95 -27.53
C PRO A 240 14.40 -9.82 -27.30
N GLY A 241 15.10 -9.86 -26.16
CA GLY A 241 16.18 -8.94 -25.84
C GLY A 241 15.74 -7.57 -25.28
N LYS A 242 14.45 -7.22 -25.34
CA LYS A 242 13.93 -6.04 -24.63
C LYS A 242 14.02 -6.23 -23.13
N SER A 243 14.34 -5.15 -22.42
CA SER A 243 14.24 -5.13 -20.96
C SER A 243 12.78 -5.17 -20.52
N VAL A 244 12.50 -5.65 -19.31
CA VAL A 244 11.13 -5.87 -18.85
C VAL A 244 10.92 -5.19 -17.51
N THR A 245 9.86 -4.38 -17.42
CA THR A 245 9.42 -3.75 -16.17
C THR A 245 8.02 -4.22 -15.85
N PHE A 246 7.86 -4.89 -14.72
CA PHE A 246 6.58 -5.26 -14.15
C PHE A 246 6.09 -4.16 -13.21
N PHE A 247 4.81 -3.82 -13.30
CA PHE A 247 4.10 -2.98 -12.34
C PHE A 247 3.05 -3.81 -11.62
N GLY A 248 2.96 -3.71 -10.31
CA GLY A 248 1.96 -4.42 -9.53
C GLY A 248 1.77 -3.77 -8.16
N HIS A 249 0.65 -4.01 -7.48
CA HIS A 249 0.47 -3.42 -6.16
C HIS A 249 1.30 -4.12 -5.08
N VAL A 250 1.27 -5.47 -5.04
CA VAL A 250 1.94 -6.28 -4.01
C VAL A 250 3.45 -6.41 -4.25
N PRO A 251 4.33 -6.08 -3.28
CA PRO A 251 5.76 -6.34 -3.38
C PRO A 251 6.10 -7.83 -3.38
N LEU A 252 7.18 -8.22 -4.04
CA LEU A 252 7.65 -9.59 -3.97
C LEU A 252 8.26 -9.88 -2.59
N PHE A 253 9.06 -8.92 -2.11
CA PHE A 253 9.84 -9.03 -0.89
C PHE A 253 9.92 -7.68 -0.19
N THR A 254 9.80 -7.69 1.14
CA THR A 254 9.97 -6.50 1.98
C THR A 254 11.03 -6.75 3.04
N CYS A 255 11.79 -5.71 3.38
CA CYS A 255 12.71 -5.76 4.49
C CYS A 255 12.28 -4.80 5.59
N ARG A 256 12.31 -5.27 6.84
CA ARG A 256 11.97 -4.43 8.00
C ARG A 256 12.90 -4.66 9.16
N LEU A 257 13.05 -3.64 9.99
CA LEU A 257 13.86 -3.73 11.20
C LEU A 257 13.11 -4.49 12.29
N LYS A 258 13.71 -5.55 12.82
CA LYS A 258 13.20 -6.24 14.01
C LYS A 258 14.35 -6.60 14.92
N LYS A 259 14.32 -6.05 16.15
CA LYS A 259 15.38 -6.20 17.17
C LYS A 259 16.79 -5.78 16.70
N GLY A 260 16.88 -4.79 15.82
CA GLY A 260 18.16 -4.27 15.32
C GLY A 260 18.70 -5.00 14.08
N GLU A 261 18.00 -6.02 13.59
CA GLU A 261 18.39 -6.77 12.39
C GLU A 261 17.43 -6.51 11.23
N ASN A 262 17.97 -6.53 10.01
CA ASN A 262 17.22 -6.54 8.77
C ASN A 262 16.57 -7.90 8.59
N ILE A 263 15.24 -7.92 8.65
CA ILE A 263 14.47 -9.15 8.51
C ILE A 263 13.62 -9.06 7.25
N GLY A 264 13.96 -9.92 6.29
CA GLY A 264 13.24 -10.07 5.05
C GLY A 264 12.04 -11.00 5.18
N SER A 265 10.94 -10.64 4.53
CA SER A 265 9.80 -11.52 4.34
C SER A 265 9.17 -11.34 2.98
N LEU A 266 8.65 -12.43 2.43
CA LEU A 266 7.67 -12.37 1.36
C LEU A 266 6.44 -11.60 1.85
N CYS A 267 5.88 -10.77 0.98
CA CYS A 267 4.58 -10.19 1.23
C CYS A 267 3.50 -11.27 1.16
N ASN A 268 2.32 -10.93 1.67
CA ASN A 268 1.16 -11.78 1.43
C ASN A 268 0.98 -11.89 -0.09
N ASN A 269 0.58 -13.06 -0.60
CA ASN A 269 0.22 -13.27 -2.01
C ASN A 269 1.40 -13.26 -3.01
N SER A 270 2.60 -12.84 -2.59
CA SER A 270 3.76 -12.86 -3.50
C SER A 270 4.24 -14.26 -3.87
N GLU A 271 3.88 -15.30 -3.11
CA GLU A 271 4.19 -16.69 -3.44
C GLU A 271 3.59 -17.12 -4.78
N LEU A 272 2.33 -16.76 -5.04
CA LEU A 272 1.68 -17.07 -6.31
C LEU A 272 2.31 -16.28 -7.46
N ILE A 273 2.69 -15.02 -7.25
CA ILE A 273 3.44 -14.24 -8.25
C ILE A 273 4.78 -14.92 -8.57
N PHE A 274 5.52 -15.38 -7.55
CA PHE A 274 6.75 -16.14 -7.74
C PHE A 274 6.51 -17.41 -8.53
N LYS A 275 5.51 -18.22 -8.14
CA LYS A 275 5.19 -19.47 -8.82
C LYS A 275 4.80 -19.26 -10.28
N ASP A 276 3.91 -18.29 -10.51
CA ASP A 276 3.21 -18.16 -11.78
C ASP A 276 3.95 -17.28 -12.79
N ILE A 277 4.82 -16.39 -12.34
CA ILE A 277 5.61 -15.51 -13.21
C ILE A 277 7.09 -15.88 -13.13
N PHE A 278 7.73 -15.65 -11.98
CA PHE A 278 9.20 -15.66 -11.89
C PHE A 278 9.84 -17.06 -11.84
N ASN A 279 9.10 -18.07 -11.40
CA ASN A 279 9.50 -19.48 -11.39
C ASN A 279 8.76 -20.33 -12.42
N HIS A 280 7.84 -19.73 -13.18
CA HIS A 280 7.18 -20.42 -14.27
C HIS A 280 8.20 -20.77 -15.35
N SER A 281 8.34 -22.06 -15.66
CA SER A 281 9.47 -22.62 -16.43
C SER A 281 9.75 -21.94 -17.78
N LYS A 282 8.70 -21.49 -18.49
CA LYS A 282 8.86 -20.78 -19.76
C LYS A 282 9.18 -19.29 -19.56
N ILE A 283 8.53 -18.63 -18.61
CA ILE A 283 8.68 -17.19 -18.39
C ILE A 283 10.07 -16.93 -17.81
N SER A 284 10.46 -17.67 -16.77
CA SER A 284 11.78 -17.55 -16.15
C SER A 284 12.92 -17.75 -17.15
N LYS A 285 12.82 -18.74 -18.04
CA LYS A 285 13.81 -18.96 -19.10
C LYS A 285 13.91 -17.79 -20.07
N LEU A 286 12.80 -17.15 -20.41
CA LEU A 286 12.80 -15.97 -21.28
C LEU A 286 13.37 -14.74 -20.56
N LEU A 287 13.00 -14.54 -19.29
CA LEU A 287 13.52 -13.45 -18.46
C LEU A 287 15.03 -13.59 -18.17
N LEU A 288 15.56 -14.81 -18.04
CA LEU A 288 17.01 -15.04 -17.89
C LEU A 288 17.83 -14.56 -19.09
N ASN A 289 17.22 -14.44 -20.27
CA ASN A 289 17.86 -13.91 -21.48
C ASN A 289 17.55 -12.41 -21.68
N THR A 290 16.91 -11.78 -20.72
CA THR A 290 16.57 -10.35 -20.75
C THR A 290 17.67 -9.53 -20.09
N LYS A 291 18.04 -8.38 -20.67
CA LYS A 291 19.14 -7.53 -20.19
C LYS A 291 18.86 -6.97 -18.79
N TYR A 292 17.67 -6.42 -18.57
CA TYR A 292 17.24 -5.89 -17.28
C TYR A 292 15.80 -6.30 -16.96
N VAL A 293 15.58 -6.69 -15.71
CA VAL A 293 14.24 -7.00 -15.17
C VAL A 293 13.97 -6.13 -13.96
N TYR A 294 12.89 -5.36 -14.02
CA TYR A 294 12.45 -4.45 -12.97
C TYR A 294 11.07 -4.84 -12.43
N TYR A 295 10.81 -4.59 -11.15
CA TYR A 295 9.50 -4.76 -10.54
C TYR A 295 9.16 -3.54 -9.67
N ILE A 296 8.19 -2.75 -10.08
CA ILE A 296 7.77 -1.52 -9.39
C ILE A 296 6.42 -1.76 -8.72
N CYS A 297 6.34 -1.51 -7.41
CA CYS A 297 5.19 -1.86 -6.60
C CYS A 297 4.92 -0.95 -5.41
N ALA A 298 3.84 -1.21 -4.66
CA ALA A 298 3.41 -0.43 -3.50
C ALA A 298 3.01 -1.34 -2.30
N ASP A 299 1.81 -1.21 -1.73
CA ASP A 299 1.29 -1.88 -0.51
C ASP A 299 2.01 -1.52 0.81
N THR A 300 3.34 -1.58 0.88
CA THR A 300 4.06 -1.11 2.07
C THR A 300 4.34 0.38 2.01
N HIS A 301 4.03 1.09 3.10
CA HIS A 301 3.99 2.56 3.08
C HIS A 301 5.36 3.22 3.36
N TYR A 302 6.37 2.83 2.58
CA TYR A 302 7.70 3.43 2.57
C TYR A 302 8.32 3.24 1.19
N TYR A 303 9.41 3.96 0.92
CA TYR A 303 10.22 3.73 -0.26
C TYR A 303 11.31 2.71 0.04
N GLN A 304 11.48 1.72 -0.85
CA GLN A 304 12.59 0.78 -0.82
C GLN A 304 13.03 0.41 -2.23
N GLN A 305 14.32 0.51 -2.51
CA GLN A 305 14.97 -0.08 -3.67
C GLN A 305 15.77 -1.29 -3.22
N SER A 306 15.59 -2.43 -3.88
CA SER A 306 16.34 -3.65 -3.59
C SER A 306 16.68 -4.45 -4.84
N MET A 307 17.87 -5.03 -4.86
CA MET A 307 18.24 -6.05 -5.84
C MET A 307 17.90 -7.43 -5.26
N ILE A 308 17.19 -8.24 -6.04
CA ILE A 308 16.73 -9.57 -5.65
C ILE A 308 17.30 -10.59 -6.63
N THR A 309 18.03 -11.57 -6.10
CA THR A 309 18.48 -12.74 -6.85
C THR A 309 17.60 -13.92 -6.48
N LEU A 310 17.03 -14.56 -7.49
CA LEU A 310 16.17 -15.73 -7.33
C LEU A 310 16.99 -17.02 -7.34
N THR A 311 16.42 -18.09 -6.79
CA THR A 311 17.04 -19.41 -6.72
C THR A 311 17.30 -20.03 -8.10
N ASN A 312 16.59 -19.59 -9.14
CA ASN A 312 16.82 -19.98 -10.53
C ASN A 312 17.87 -19.12 -11.26
N GLY A 313 18.52 -18.19 -10.56
CA GLY A 313 19.56 -17.31 -11.10
C GLY A 313 19.04 -15.99 -11.70
N LEU A 314 17.72 -15.79 -11.80
CA LEU A 314 17.17 -14.52 -12.27
C LEU A 314 17.49 -13.40 -11.28
N VAL A 315 18.00 -12.28 -11.79
CA VAL A 315 18.25 -11.07 -11.01
C VAL A 315 17.27 -10.00 -11.46
N LEU A 316 16.59 -9.36 -10.49
CA LEU A 316 15.68 -8.26 -10.76
C LEU A 316 15.86 -7.13 -9.74
N THR A 317 15.58 -5.90 -10.16
CA THR A 317 15.55 -4.74 -9.25
C THR A 317 14.10 -4.43 -8.90
N GLN A 318 13.80 -4.45 -7.61
CA GLN A 318 12.50 -4.10 -7.07
C GLN A 318 12.50 -2.68 -6.51
N TYR A 319 11.46 -1.92 -6.83
CA TYR A 319 11.13 -0.64 -6.21
C TYR A 319 9.78 -0.75 -5.51
N ILE A 320 9.75 -0.41 -4.23
CA ILE A 320 8.53 -0.23 -3.44
C ILE A 320 8.32 1.27 -3.28
N VAL A 321 7.14 1.78 -3.64
CA VAL A 321 6.83 3.21 -3.69
C VAL A 321 5.43 3.49 -3.09
N GLY A 322 5.14 2.92 -1.93
CA GLY A 322 3.85 3.12 -1.21
C GLY A 322 3.76 4.45 -0.44
N THR A 323 4.39 5.50 -0.96
CA THR A 323 4.61 6.79 -0.29
C THR A 323 3.69 7.90 -0.79
N GLY A 324 2.63 7.55 -1.52
CA GLY A 324 1.76 8.51 -2.21
C GLY A 324 0.85 9.33 -1.30
N GLY A 325 0.65 8.93 -0.04
CA GLY A 325 -0.21 9.65 0.90
C GLY A 325 -0.78 8.85 2.08
N ALA A 326 -0.65 7.53 2.08
CA ALA A 326 -1.02 6.67 3.20
C ALA A 326 -0.11 6.88 4.43
N ASP A 327 -0.62 6.57 5.63
CA ASP A 327 0.19 6.67 6.85
C ASP A 327 1.46 5.82 6.73
N LEU A 328 2.63 6.48 6.75
CA LEU A 328 3.93 5.83 6.57
C LEU A 328 4.20 4.77 7.64
N ASP A 329 4.80 3.68 7.17
CA ASP A 329 5.35 2.62 8.00
C ASP A 329 6.75 3.00 8.51
N VAL A 330 7.40 2.10 9.24
CA VAL A 330 8.82 2.25 9.63
C VAL A 330 9.63 1.26 8.81
N HIS A 331 10.53 1.76 7.96
CA HIS A 331 11.49 0.91 7.25
C HIS A 331 12.71 0.58 8.14
N SER A 332 13.63 -0.20 7.58
CA SER A 332 14.93 -0.44 8.22
C SER A 332 15.99 0.55 7.78
N GLU A 333 16.54 1.32 8.73
CA GLU A 333 17.63 2.28 8.48
C GLU A 333 18.92 1.62 7.94
N ASN A 334 19.08 0.30 8.15
CA ASN A 334 20.27 -0.42 7.70
C ASN A 334 20.13 -0.80 6.21
N ILE A 335 20.86 -0.09 5.35
CA ILE A 335 21.16 -0.53 3.98
C ILE A 335 22.06 -1.77 4.06
N GLY A 336 21.85 -2.76 3.19
CA GLY A 336 22.68 -3.97 3.17
C GLY A 336 21.90 -5.25 2.88
N ILE A 337 22.53 -6.38 3.22
CA ILE A 337 21.94 -7.71 3.05
C ILE A 337 20.68 -7.79 3.92
N CYS A 338 19.56 -8.11 3.27
CA CYS A 338 18.34 -8.45 3.98
C CYS A 338 18.19 -9.96 3.97
N LEU A 339 18.51 -10.59 5.11
CA LEU A 339 18.45 -12.05 5.20
C LEU A 339 17.00 -12.50 5.10
N PRO A 340 16.68 -13.41 4.16
CA PRO A 340 15.36 -13.97 4.08
C PRO A 340 15.11 -14.84 5.31
N THR A 341 13.99 -14.60 6.00
CA THR A 341 13.63 -15.36 7.21
C THR A 341 12.16 -15.71 7.17
N SER A 342 11.80 -16.81 7.84
CA SER A 342 10.39 -17.11 8.08
C SER A 342 9.84 -16.16 9.16
N ILE A 343 8.78 -15.45 8.83
CA ILE A 343 8.07 -14.56 9.76
C ILE A 343 6.69 -15.13 10.05
N VAL A 344 6.28 -15.10 11.32
CA VAL A 344 4.87 -15.35 11.70
C VAL A 344 4.11 -14.03 11.69
N LYS A 345 3.10 -13.89 10.81
CA LYS A 345 2.17 -12.74 10.76
C LYS A 345 0.78 -13.21 11.22
N LYS A 346 0.23 -12.57 12.26
CA LYS A 346 -1.10 -12.89 12.83
C LYS A 346 -1.32 -14.40 13.15
N GLY A 347 -0.28 -15.11 13.58
CA GLY A 347 -0.35 -16.54 13.91
C GLY A 347 -0.23 -17.49 12.71
N LYS A 348 -0.28 -16.99 11.47
CA LYS A 348 0.07 -17.76 10.27
C LYS A 348 1.58 -17.64 10.00
N ARG A 349 2.25 -18.76 9.72
CA ARG A 349 3.62 -18.75 9.20
C ARG A 349 3.55 -18.26 7.75
N LEU A 350 4.28 -17.19 7.42
CA LEU A 350 4.45 -16.79 6.03
C LEU A 350 5.35 -17.82 5.32
N PRO A 351 5.24 -17.93 3.98
CA PRO A 351 6.08 -18.83 3.19
C PRO A 351 7.57 -18.50 3.40
N ILE A 352 8.42 -19.51 3.30
CA ILE A 352 9.86 -19.37 3.58
C ILE A 352 10.51 -18.67 2.38
N PRO A 353 11.02 -17.43 2.51
CA PRO A 353 11.48 -16.69 1.33
C PRO A 353 12.65 -17.38 0.60
N ASN A 354 13.46 -18.18 1.30
CA ASN A 354 14.60 -18.92 0.75
C ASN A 354 14.21 -19.95 -0.33
N THR A 355 12.92 -20.28 -0.50
CA THR A 355 12.48 -21.15 -1.60
C THR A 355 12.55 -20.44 -2.95
N HIS A 356 12.42 -19.11 -2.96
CA HIS A 356 12.34 -18.31 -4.18
C HIS A 356 13.50 -17.34 -4.32
N ILE A 357 13.99 -16.81 -3.21
CA ILE A 357 15.03 -15.78 -3.17
C ILE A 357 16.31 -16.39 -2.59
N SER A 358 17.39 -16.35 -3.37
CA SER A 358 18.73 -16.74 -2.88
C SER A 358 19.36 -15.59 -2.09
N GLU A 359 19.29 -14.38 -2.63
CA GLU A 359 19.91 -13.19 -2.04
C GLU A 359 19.05 -11.93 -2.23
N SER A 360 19.11 -11.02 -1.27
CA SER A 360 18.47 -9.71 -1.37
C SER A 360 19.36 -8.63 -0.74
N TYR A 361 19.52 -7.53 -1.46
CA TYR A 361 20.30 -6.37 -1.03
C TYR A 361 19.47 -5.10 -1.13
N ILE A 362 19.33 -4.39 -0.02
CA ILE A 362 18.71 -3.06 0.02
C ILE A 362 19.71 -2.04 -0.49
N ILE A 363 19.30 -1.20 -1.44
CA ILE A 363 20.11 -0.13 -2.03
C ILE A 363 19.76 1.22 -1.38
N GLN A 364 18.47 1.51 -1.22
CA GLN A 364 17.98 2.77 -0.65
C GLN A 364 16.63 2.52 0.04
N ASN A 365 16.37 3.20 1.16
CA ASN A 365 15.06 3.22 1.82
C ASN A 365 14.75 4.61 2.38
N GLU A 366 13.48 5.03 2.36
CA GLU A 366 13.02 6.28 2.97
C GLU A 366 11.62 6.16 3.60
N ASP A 367 11.43 6.76 4.79
CA ASP A 367 10.13 6.92 5.50
C ASP A 367 9.61 8.35 5.27
N THR A 368 9.43 8.71 4.00
CA THR A 368 8.95 10.03 3.57
C THR A 368 7.87 9.89 2.52
N PHE A 369 7.02 10.91 2.42
CA PHE A 369 6.12 11.01 1.27
C PHE A 369 6.93 11.34 0.01
N GLY A 370 6.49 10.80 -1.12
CA GLY A 370 7.21 10.97 -2.37
C GLY A 370 6.72 10.06 -3.48
N TYR A 371 7.41 10.14 -4.61
CA TYR A 371 7.18 9.33 -5.81
C TYR A 371 8.51 8.96 -6.47
N LEU A 372 8.47 7.95 -7.33
CA LEU A 372 9.61 7.52 -8.12
C LEU A 372 9.55 8.19 -9.50
N LYS A 373 10.56 8.99 -9.83
CA LYS A 373 10.79 9.49 -11.19
C LYS A 373 11.65 8.49 -11.96
N CYS A 374 11.22 8.17 -13.17
CA CYS A 374 11.84 7.15 -14.01
C CYS A 374 12.15 7.69 -15.39
N GLU A 375 13.36 7.43 -15.87
CA GLU A 375 13.80 7.74 -17.24
C GLU A 375 14.32 6.46 -17.89
N VAL A 376 13.87 6.16 -19.11
CA VAL A 376 14.27 4.96 -19.85
C VAL A 376 15.25 5.30 -20.95
N PHE A 377 16.39 4.59 -20.96
CA PHE A 377 17.44 4.74 -21.95
C PHE A 377 18.06 3.37 -22.30
N ASP A 378 17.96 2.91 -23.54
CA ASP A 378 18.57 1.66 -24.02
C ASP A 378 18.22 0.44 -23.11
N GLY A 379 16.96 0.39 -22.71
CA GLY A 379 16.38 -0.63 -21.84
C GLY A 379 16.74 -0.48 -20.37
N GLN A 380 17.61 0.46 -19.99
CA GLN A 380 17.89 0.77 -18.60
C GLN A 380 16.83 1.69 -18.02
N LEU A 381 16.42 1.39 -16.80
CA LEU A 381 15.57 2.26 -15.99
C LEU A 381 16.43 3.05 -15.01
N ASN A 382 16.60 4.35 -15.28
CA ASN A 382 17.21 5.28 -14.35
C ASN A 382 16.14 5.83 -13.42
N THR A 383 16.36 5.71 -12.12
CA THR A 383 15.33 6.04 -11.12
C THR A 383 15.84 7.05 -10.10
N MET A 384 14.99 8.00 -9.73
CA MET A 384 15.22 8.94 -8.63
C MET A 384 13.97 8.99 -7.75
N PHE A 385 14.10 8.67 -6.47
CA PHE A 385 13.03 8.89 -5.52
C PHE A 385 12.98 10.38 -5.14
N VAL A 386 11.83 11.02 -5.40
CA VAL A 386 11.59 12.43 -5.10
C VAL A 386 10.86 12.53 -3.78
N ASN A 387 11.60 12.93 -2.75
CA ASN A 387 11.08 13.15 -1.41
C ASN A 387 10.41 14.53 -1.30
N VAL A 388 9.14 14.56 -0.90
CA VAL A 388 8.33 15.79 -0.81
C VAL A 388 8.18 16.31 0.62
N ASP A 389 8.85 15.71 1.60
CA ASP A 389 8.75 16.07 3.03
C ASP A 389 9.57 17.32 3.44
N TYR A 390 10.35 17.92 2.54
CA TYR A 390 11.45 18.84 2.89
C TYR A 390 11.07 20.06 3.75
N TYR A 391 9.80 20.50 3.71
CA TYR A 391 9.30 21.65 4.49
C TYR A 391 8.16 21.31 5.47
N SER A 392 7.76 20.03 5.59
CA SER A 392 6.58 19.69 6.36
C SER A 392 6.87 19.75 7.86
N ARG A 393 6.17 20.66 8.57
CA ARG A 393 6.12 20.67 10.05
C ARG A 393 5.10 19.66 10.60
N LEU A 394 4.57 18.79 9.74
CA LEU A 394 3.51 17.86 10.11
C LEU A 394 4.07 16.79 11.06
N PRO A 395 3.38 16.50 12.18
CA PRO A 395 3.77 15.40 13.04
C PRO A 395 3.57 14.08 12.29
N LYS A 396 4.66 13.43 11.89
CA LYS A 396 4.64 12.10 11.24
C LYS A 396 3.87 11.11 12.11
N LYS A 397 2.73 10.62 11.63
CA LYS A 397 2.00 9.50 12.26
C LYS A 397 2.63 8.19 11.83
N ILE A 398 3.81 7.92 12.38
CA ILE A 398 4.54 6.68 12.12
C ILE A 398 3.84 5.53 12.85
N LYS A 399 3.25 4.59 12.09
CA LYS A 399 2.63 3.39 12.67
C LYS A 399 3.70 2.54 13.36
N GLY A 400 3.42 2.08 14.58
CA GLY A 400 4.32 1.17 15.32
C GLY A 400 5.44 1.84 16.13
N SER A 401 5.70 3.15 15.97
CA SER A 401 6.63 3.86 16.85
C SER A 401 6.07 3.92 18.29
N LYS A 402 6.59 3.09 19.19
CA LYS A 402 6.36 3.31 20.62
C LYS A 402 7.02 4.63 20.96
N ARG A 403 6.24 5.71 21.16
CA ARG A 403 6.73 6.93 21.80
C ARG A 403 7.51 6.51 23.03
N LEU A 404 8.85 6.60 22.96
CA LEU A 404 9.70 6.57 24.13
C LEU A 404 9.17 7.71 24.99
N LYS A 405 8.39 7.35 26.03
CA LYS A 405 7.99 8.31 27.05
C LYS A 405 9.27 8.70 27.76
N ILE A 406 9.98 9.68 27.20
CA ILE A 406 10.97 10.45 27.94
C ILE A 406 10.14 11.06 29.06
N LYS A 407 10.21 10.41 30.24
CA LYS A 407 9.72 11.00 31.48
C LYS A 407 10.56 12.26 31.64
N LYS A 408 10.06 13.40 31.16
CA LYS A 408 10.55 14.70 31.60
C LYS A 408 10.25 14.76 33.09
N THR A 409 11.21 14.30 33.90
CA THR A 409 11.30 14.63 35.31
C THR A 409 11.52 16.13 35.36
N PHE A 410 10.43 16.89 35.30
CA PHE A 410 10.43 18.25 35.79
C PHE A 410 10.75 18.18 37.28
N LYS A 411 12.04 18.25 37.62
CA LYS A 411 12.48 18.64 38.96
C LYS A 411 11.89 20.02 39.18
N LYS A 412 10.73 20.08 39.86
CA LYS A 412 10.22 21.32 40.45
C LYS A 412 11.28 21.80 41.42
N ASN A 413 12.14 22.71 40.98
CA ASN A 413 12.98 23.49 41.86
C ASN A 413 12.05 24.26 42.79
N LYS A 414 11.96 23.81 44.05
CA LYS A 414 11.31 24.57 45.12
C LYS A 414 12.12 25.85 45.30
N SER A 415 11.60 26.97 44.78
CA SER A 415 12.12 28.30 45.07
C SER A 415 12.07 28.53 46.58
N LYS A 416 13.23 28.69 47.22
CA LYS A 416 13.34 29.11 48.62
C LYS A 416 12.73 30.52 48.74
N LYS A 417 11.59 30.63 49.43
CA LYS A 417 11.03 31.92 49.85
C LYS A 417 11.98 32.57 50.87
N TYR A 418 12.63 33.66 50.48
CA TYR A 418 13.29 34.57 51.42
C TYR A 418 12.23 35.24 52.31
N LYS A 419 12.29 35.01 53.62
CA LYS A 419 11.53 35.78 54.62
C LYS A 419 12.16 37.17 54.74
N LYS A 420 11.44 38.22 54.32
CA LYS A 420 11.74 39.61 54.68
C LYS A 420 11.42 39.81 56.16
N SER A 421 12.42 40.15 56.97
CA SER A 421 12.23 40.69 58.31
C SER A 421 11.68 42.12 58.20
N LYS A 422 10.56 42.41 58.87
CA LYS A 422 10.05 43.76 59.07
C LYS A 422 10.66 44.30 60.38
N ASN A 423 11.50 45.32 60.26
CA ASN A 423 11.87 46.17 61.39
C ASN A 423 10.65 47.01 61.80
N LYS A 424 10.31 46.93 63.08
CA LYS A 424 9.33 47.77 63.78
C LYS A 424 10.03 49.08 64.15
N LYS A 425 9.49 50.22 63.71
CA LYS A 425 9.81 51.54 64.30
C LYS A 425 8.61 52.02 65.12
N ILE A 426 8.99 52.73 66.17
CA ILE A 426 8.27 53.17 67.36
C ILE A 426 7.43 54.42 67.09
N ASN A 427 6.27 54.49 67.74
CA ASN A 427 5.55 55.65 68.29
C ASN A 427 4.56 54.99 69.28
N LYS A 428 4.51 55.26 70.59
CA LYS A 428 4.87 56.39 71.45
C LYS A 428 5.67 55.91 72.65
#